data_AF-A0A1L4APK8-F1
#
_entry.id   AF-A0A1L4APK8-F1
#
_cell.length_a   1.000
_cell.length_b   1.000
_cell.length_c   1.000
_cell.angle_alpha   90.00
_cell.angle_beta   90.00
_cell.angle_gamma   90.00
#
_symmetry.space_group_name_H-M   'P 1'
#
loop_
_entity.id
_entity.type
_entity.pdbx_description
1 polymer ?
#
loop_
_entity_poly.entity_id
_entity_poly.type
_entity_poly.pdbx_seq_one_letter_code
_entity_poly.pdbx_strand_id
1 'polypeptide(L)'
;MSSFSHLEALIRDPLVKLTDLRAYLDVALHHDSIDDRNMLLEKLLVLMARLSENGTDRMKEISQTMQEFAIDLLYKDLPHPPSAFLSSNFPAAPSASTVTPNPKYASRSADGSGYSPFAPIMGMAGAPYARSVPGLSSVDPSSLPAPELVFDALLGRPKITKPDGKTEEKFTPHPGGVNALFFAVADLIIHSCFNTSPRDWTVNLASSYLDLSILYGSNEQELNTVRRRDGTGRLYEDVFGDKRLLFMPPASCALLVLLSRNHNYFAERILRINERGSFKPVESLKDDDKAKADQDDEIFARARLVNCGFFMHIILGDYVGAILGMVRDGYKWRLNPLMEFRRANHEHSPRGEGNVVSIEFNLLYRWHSTLSLEDTKWTADIFKKVLGDKDPREVTTEYFHLAVRNAVTVPMDPREWTFHGLKRDSRGKFDDSELAKILQDSTKSRAAAYGARGIPEAMRIIEILGIEQARSWGTCSLNEFRKFMGLKPYNSFEEWNSDPEVHGAAQQLYRNIDNLELHVGMQAEESKKPGPGAGLCPGYTISRAILADAVCLTRGDPYLTVNFTPFHFTMFGYNDCQYDHDDGTYGGGLLT
;
A
#
# COMPACT_ATOMS: atom_id res chain seq x y z
N MET A 1 -23.37 14.90 29.81
CA MET A 1 -22.47 14.41 30.87
C MET A 1 -22.10 15.58 31.77
N SER A 2 -22.15 15.45 33.10
CA SER A 2 -21.86 16.58 34.01
C SER A 2 -20.38 16.95 33.95
N SER A 3 -20.03 18.24 34.14
CA SER A 3 -18.62 18.68 34.09
C SER A 3 -17.73 17.95 35.10
N PHE A 4 -18.31 17.45 36.19
CA PHE A 4 -17.64 16.63 37.21
C PHE A 4 -17.18 15.28 36.67
N SER A 5 -18.03 14.58 35.90
CA SER A 5 -17.66 13.29 35.28
C SER A 5 -16.52 13.41 34.27
N HIS A 6 -16.44 14.54 33.56
CA HIS A 6 -15.36 14.83 32.64
C HIS A 6 -14.05 15.16 33.37
N LEU A 7 -14.12 15.90 34.48
CA LEU A 7 -12.95 16.19 35.31
C LEU A 7 -12.39 14.93 35.97
N GLU A 8 -13.25 14.05 36.49
CA GLU A 8 -12.82 12.76 37.05
C GLU A 8 -12.15 11.87 35.99
N ALA A 9 -12.63 11.88 34.75
CA ALA A 9 -12.00 11.16 33.65
C ALA A 9 -10.59 11.70 33.34
N LEU A 10 -10.41 13.03 33.27
CA LEU A 10 -9.11 13.66 33.04
C LEU A 10 -8.12 13.47 34.19
N ILE A 11 -8.60 13.31 35.43
CA ILE A 11 -7.75 12.97 36.58
C ILE A 11 -7.30 11.51 36.52
N ARG A 12 -8.20 10.58 36.13
CA ARG A 12 -7.90 9.15 36.05
C ARG A 12 -7.00 8.79 34.86
N ASP A 13 -7.16 9.49 33.74
CA ASP A 13 -6.36 9.29 32.53
C ASP A 13 -6.01 10.65 31.88
N PRO A 14 -4.92 11.31 32.32
CA PRO A 14 -4.57 12.63 31.82
C PRO A 14 -4.27 12.63 30.32
N LEU A 15 -4.50 13.77 29.66
CA LEU A 15 -4.25 13.95 28.22
C LEU A 15 -2.77 13.74 27.87
N VAL A 16 -1.87 14.21 28.73
CA VAL A 16 -0.43 14.01 28.65
C VAL A 16 0.03 13.27 29.90
N LYS A 17 0.71 12.14 29.71
CA LYS A 17 1.24 11.30 30.79
C LYS A 17 2.69 11.67 31.06
N LEU A 18 3.16 11.44 32.29
CA LEU A 18 4.57 11.63 32.64
C LEU A 18 5.51 10.80 31.75
N THR A 19 5.05 9.63 31.30
CA THR A 19 5.75 8.76 30.35
C THR A 19 5.92 9.37 28.95
N ASP A 20 5.14 10.40 28.62
CA ASP A 20 5.20 11.07 27.32
C ASP A 20 6.28 12.14 27.29
N LEU A 21 6.63 12.71 28.46
CA LEU A 21 7.65 13.76 28.60
C LEU A 21 9.00 13.33 28.03
N ARG A 22 9.37 12.04 28.15
CA ARG A 22 10.62 11.53 27.57
C ARG A 22 10.64 11.67 26.04
N ALA A 23 9.53 11.37 25.37
CA ALA A 23 9.42 11.50 23.93
C ALA A 23 9.46 12.97 23.48
N TYR A 24 8.77 13.85 24.22
CA TYR A 24 8.76 15.28 23.90
C TYR A 24 10.11 15.95 24.16
N LEU A 25 10.80 15.56 25.24
CA LEU A 25 12.14 16.03 25.52
C LEU A 25 13.14 15.56 24.47
N ASP A 26 13.02 14.30 24.01
CA ASP A 26 13.89 13.76 22.97
C ASP A 26 13.81 14.56 21.67
N VAL A 27 12.62 14.89 21.17
CA VAL A 27 12.48 15.75 19.97
C VAL A 27 13.00 17.16 20.20
N ALA A 28 12.79 17.74 21.38
CA ALA A 28 13.29 19.07 21.69
C ALA A 28 14.83 19.13 21.68
N LEU A 29 15.51 18.03 21.99
CA LEU A 29 16.97 17.93 22.05
C LEU A 29 17.59 17.33 20.77
N HIS A 30 16.87 16.47 20.05
CA HIS A 30 17.37 15.63 18.96
C HIS A 30 16.45 15.66 17.74
N HIS A 31 15.99 16.84 17.34
CA HIS A 31 15.03 17.03 16.24
C HIS A 31 15.38 16.32 14.90
N ASP A 32 16.66 16.12 14.59
CA ASP A 32 17.14 15.43 13.38
C ASP A 32 17.59 13.97 13.62
N SER A 33 17.42 13.44 14.84
CA SER A 33 17.88 12.11 15.25
C SER A 33 17.00 11.55 16.37
N ILE A 34 15.69 11.48 16.10
CA ILE A 34 14.67 11.12 17.08
C ILE A 34 14.79 9.64 17.45
N ASP A 35 14.75 9.35 18.74
CA ASP A 35 14.67 7.99 19.28
C ASP A 35 13.22 7.48 19.23
N ASP A 36 12.93 6.72 18.18
CA ASP A 36 11.65 6.08 17.90
C ASP A 36 11.22 5.05 18.95
N ARG A 37 12.13 4.58 19.83
CA ARG A 37 11.77 3.75 20.98
C ARG A 37 10.89 4.47 21.99
N ASN A 38 10.90 5.82 21.97
CA ASN A 38 10.03 6.63 22.83
C ASN A 38 8.59 6.76 22.31
N MET A 39 8.28 6.24 21.11
CA MET A 39 6.93 6.17 20.53
C MET A 39 6.25 7.55 20.38
N LEU A 40 7.02 8.56 19.98
CA LEU A 40 6.51 9.94 19.83
C LEU A 40 5.33 10.00 18.88
N LEU A 41 5.47 9.42 17.69
CA LEU A 41 4.48 9.48 16.63
C LEU A 41 3.13 8.94 17.11
N GLU A 42 3.14 7.77 17.75
CA GLU A 42 1.95 7.15 18.31
C GLU A 42 1.32 8.00 19.41
N LYS A 43 2.14 8.55 20.32
CA LYS A 43 1.65 9.46 21.37
C LYS A 43 0.98 10.70 20.80
N LEU A 44 1.54 11.30 19.75
CA LEU A 44 0.95 12.46 19.08
C LEU A 44 -0.36 12.11 18.37
N LEU A 45 -0.43 10.97 17.69
CA LEU A 45 -1.65 10.48 17.03
C LEU A 45 -2.77 10.21 18.03
N VAL A 46 -2.47 9.52 19.13
CA VAL A 46 -3.44 9.25 20.20
C VAL A 46 -3.87 10.56 20.87
N LEU A 47 -2.97 11.50 21.11
CA LEU A 47 -3.31 12.81 21.66
C LEU A 47 -4.26 13.57 20.74
N MET A 48 -3.99 13.62 19.43
CA MET A 48 -4.89 14.22 18.44
C MET A 48 -6.28 13.57 18.48
N ALA A 49 -6.37 12.24 18.41
CA ALA A 49 -7.64 11.52 18.48
C ALA A 49 -8.44 11.87 19.76
N ARG A 50 -7.77 11.86 20.93
CA ARG A 50 -8.39 12.20 22.22
C ARG A 50 -8.89 13.64 22.28
N LEU A 51 -8.10 14.60 21.78
CA LEU A 51 -8.47 16.01 21.75
C LEU A 51 -9.64 16.28 20.79
N SER A 52 -9.65 15.60 19.64
CA SER A 52 -10.70 15.74 18.63
C SER A 52 -12.05 15.21 19.11
N GLU A 53 -12.09 14.05 19.75
CA GLU A 53 -13.35 13.38 20.11
C GLU A 53 -13.89 13.79 21.48
N ASN A 54 -12.99 13.94 22.46
CA ASN A 54 -13.38 14.14 23.86
C ASN A 54 -13.08 15.56 24.37
N GLY A 55 -12.47 16.42 23.56
CA GLY A 55 -12.07 17.76 23.94
C GLY A 55 -13.18 18.81 23.87
N THR A 56 -12.93 19.96 24.51
CA THR A 56 -13.68 21.21 24.27
C THR A 56 -13.43 21.73 22.85
N ASP A 57 -14.22 22.71 22.38
CA ASP A 57 -14.01 23.30 21.05
C ASP A 57 -12.57 23.80 20.84
N ARG A 58 -11.98 24.44 21.86
CA ARG A 58 -10.57 24.84 21.85
C ARG A 58 -9.60 23.67 21.74
N MET A 59 -9.90 22.54 22.37
CA MET A 59 -9.06 21.33 22.26
C MET A 59 -9.17 20.69 20.88
N LYS A 60 -10.35 20.73 20.26
CA LYS A 60 -10.55 20.29 18.87
C LYS A 60 -9.77 21.16 17.88
N GLU A 61 -9.77 22.47 18.08
CA GLU A 61 -8.91 23.40 17.31
C GLU A 61 -7.43 23.06 17.47
N ILE A 62 -6.97 22.77 18.70
CA ILE A 62 -5.58 22.33 18.95
C ILE A 62 -5.28 21.02 18.20
N SER A 63 -6.20 20.04 18.26
CA SER A 63 -6.06 18.79 17.52
C SER A 63 -5.92 19.02 16.01
N GLN A 64 -6.70 19.95 15.46
CA GLN A 64 -6.63 20.29 14.05
C GLN A 64 -5.27 20.90 13.70
N THR A 65 -4.79 21.89 14.47
CA THR A 65 -3.47 22.50 14.26
C THR A 65 -2.34 21.48 14.36
N MET A 66 -2.42 20.53 15.30
CA MET A 66 -1.45 19.44 15.42
C MET A 66 -1.44 18.54 14.19
N GLN A 67 -2.62 18.24 13.64
CA GLN A 67 -2.75 17.41 12.45
C GLN A 67 -2.20 18.13 11.21
N GLU A 68 -2.49 19.41 11.04
CA GLU A 68 -1.92 20.25 9.97
C GLU A 68 -0.39 20.25 10.01
N PHE A 69 0.20 20.42 11.20
CA PHE A 69 1.64 20.35 11.39
C PHE A 69 2.21 18.95 11.07
N ALA A 70 1.57 17.89 11.57
CA ALA A 70 2.02 16.52 11.32
C ALA A 70 1.98 16.16 9.83
N ILE A 71 0.93 16.55 9.10
CA ILE A 71 0.81 16.32 7.66
C ILE A 71 1.89 17.10 6.90
N ASP A 72 2.12 18.37 7.24
CA ASP A 72 3.14 19.18 6.57
C ASP A 72 4.55 18.64 6.84
N LEU A 73 4.82 18.08 8.03
CA LEU A 73 6.08 17.41 8.33
C LEU A 73 6.22 16.11 7.53
N LEU A 74 5.21 15.23 7.56
CA LEU A 74 5.23 13.95 6.85
C LEU A 74 5.37 14.12 5.33
N TYR A 75 4.75 15.15 4.75
CA TYR A 75 4.92 15.49 3.34
C TYR A 75 6.34 16.01 3.03
N LYS A 76 7.02 16.64 3.99
CA LYS A 76 8.38 17.17 3.79
C LYS A 76 9.49 16.17 4.08
N ASP A 77 9.16 15.00 4.63
CA ASP A 77 10.14 13.93 4.80
C ASP A 77 10.64 13.40 3.44
N LEU A 78 9.87 13.59 2.37
CA LEU A 78 10.25 13.25 1.01
C LEU A 78 10.39 14.50 0.13
N PRO A 79 11.33 14.50 -0.83
CA PRO A 79 11.44 15.60 -1.77
C PRO A 79 10.28 15.59 -2.77
N HIS A 80 9.64 16.74 -2.92
CA HIS A 80 8.59 16.99 -3.91
C HIS A 80 9.02 18.14 -4.84
N PRO A 81 9.36 17.87 -6.13
CA PRO A 81 9.40 16.55 -6.78
C PRO A 81 10.59 15.68 -6.32
N PRO A 82 10.57 14.36 -6.63
CA PRO A 82 11.69 13.47 -6.35
C PRO A 82 13.02 13.99 -6.90
N SER A 83 14.07 13.94 -6.08
CA SER A 83 15.37 14.55 -6.42
C SER A 83 16.25 13.69 -7.32
N ALA A 84 16.04 12.37 -7.34
CA ALA A 84 16.85 11.44 -8.12
C ALA A 84 16.02 10.22 -8.58
N PHE A 85 16.53 9.54 -9.60
CA PHE A 85 15.94 8.34 -10.21
C PHE A 85 17.01 7.28 -10.42
N LEU A 86 16.59 6.01 -10.54
CA LEU A 86 17.50 4.90 -10.83
C LEU A 86 18.18 5.00 -12.20
N SER A 87 17.51 5.64 -13.16
CA SER A 87 17.96 5.73 -14.54
C SER A 87 17.50 7.05 -15.15
N SER A 88 18.25 7.56 -16.12
CA SER A 88 17.85 8.71 -16.95
C SER A 88 17.04 8.29 -18.18
N ASN A 89 16.77 6.99 -18.36
CA ASN A 89 16.00 6.46 -19.48
C ASN A 89 14.50 6.59 -19.20
N PHE A 90 13.96 7.78 -19.43
CA PHE A 90 12.53 8.01 -19.34
C PHE A 90 11.82 7.65 -20.66
N PRO A 91 10.60 7.12 -20.60
CA PRO A 91 9.73 7.04 -21.77
C PRO A 91 9.49 8.44 -22.36
N ALA A 92 9.24 8.50 -23.67
CA ALA A 92 8.90 9.74 -24.33
C ALA A 92 7.64 10.34 -23.68
N ALA A 93 7.61 11.67 -23.52
CA ALA A 93 6.39 12.33 -23.08
C ALA A 93 5.26 11.99 -24.08
N PRO A 94 4.08 11.57 -23.59
CA PRO A 94 2.99 11.22 -24.47
C PRO A 94 2.67 12.41 -25.36
N SER A 95 2.60 12.19 -26.68
CA SER A 95 2.07 13.21 -27.58
C SER A 95 0.62 13.47 -27.20
N ALA A 96 0.18 14.73 -27.21
CA ALA A 96 -1.20 15.16 -26.90
C ALA A 96 -2.31 14.48 -27.76
N SER A 97 -1.93 13.56 -28.64
CA SER A 97 -2.76 12.76 -29.51
C SER A 97 -2.23 11.33 -29.48
N THR A 98 -2.76 10.48 -28.60
CA THR A 98 -3.09 9.07 -28.89
C THR A 98 -3.87 8.47 -27.74
N VAL A 99 -5.20 8.50 -27.88
CA VAL A 99 -6.15 7.54 -27.29
C VAL A 99 -6.36 7.63 -25.77
N THR A 100 -6.66 8.82 -25.24
CA THR A 100 -7.59 8.93 -24.10
C THR A 100 -8.67 9.92 -24.55
N PRO A 101 -9.95 9.78 -24.14
CA PRO A 101 -10.90 10.86 -24.35
C PRO A 101 -10.27 12.09 -23.71
N ASN A 102 -10.30 13.22 -24.40
CA ASN A 102 -9.94 14.51 -23.80
C ASN A 102 -11.27 15.16 -23.38
N PRO A 103 -11.93 14.67 -22.31
CA PRO A 103 -13.12 15.32 -21.84
C PRO A 103 -12.76 16.78 -21.50
N LYS A 104 -13.75 17.66 -21.51
CA LYS A 104 -13.54 19.09 -21.20
C LYS A 104 -13.29 19.34 -19.70
N TYR A 105 -12.73 18.36 -18.99
CA TYR A 105 -12.45 18.36 -17.55
C TYR A 105 -11.30 17.40 -17.23
N ALA A 106 -10.75 17.45 -16.01
CA ALA A 106 -9.63 16.60 -15.62
C ALA A 106 -10.06 15.12 -15.52
N SER A 107 -9.39 14.22 -16.24
CA SER A 107 -9.65 12.77 -16.20
C SER A 107 -8.36 11.95 -16.14
N ARG A 108 -8.44 10.80 -15.48
CA ARG A 108 -7.33 9.86 -15.35
C ARG A 108 -7.02 9.14 -16.69
N SER A 109 -5.83 9.38 -17.25
CA SER A 109 -5.21 8.57 -18.31
C SER A 109 -4.93 7.13 -17.84
N ALA A 110 -4.75 6.19 -18.78
CA ALA A 110 -4.52 4.78 -18.46
C ALA A 110 -3.18 4.52 -17.77
N ASP A 111 -2.13 5.25 -18.16
CA ASP A 111 -0.75 5.07 -17.69
C ASP A 111 -0.34 6.04 -16.57
N GLY A 112 -1.24 6.92 -16.13
CA GLY A 112 -0.93 7.94 -15.11
C GLY A 112 -0.25 9.20 -15.67
N SER A 113 -0.04 9.29 -16.98
CA SER A 113 0.50 10.50 -17.62
C SER A 113 -0.43 11.70 -17.55
N GLY A 114 0.13 12.90 -17.55
CA GLY A 114 -0.63 14.15 -17.57
C GLY A 114 -1.38 14.46 -16.28
N TYR A 115 -1.18 13.68 -15.20
CA TYR A 115 -1.78 13.97 -13.90
C TYR A 115 -1.23 15.27 -13.34
N SER A 116 0.10 15.43 -13.36
CA SER A 116 0.77 16.70 -13.02
C SER A 116 0.83 17.62 -14.25
N PRO A 117 0.16 18.79 -14.25
CA PRO A 117 0.12 19.68 -15.43
C PRO A 117 1.48 20.23 -15.83
N PHE A 118 2.37 20.43 -14.86
CA PHE A 118 3.71 21.00 -15.07
C PHE A 118 4.80 19.94 -15.30
N ALA A 119 4.49 18.66 -15.03
CA ALA A 119 5.38 17.53 -15.26
C ALA A 119 4.59 16.31 -15.78
N PRO A 120 4.19 16.30 -17.07
CA PRO A 120 3.27 15.28 -17.60
C PRO A 120 3.75 13.83 -17.53
N ILE A 121 5.06 13.58 -17.38
CA ILE A 121 5.64 12.24 -17.23
C ILE A 121 5.79 11.80 -15.76
N MET A 122 5.48 12.68 -14.80
CA MET A 122 5.62 12.37 -13.37
C MET A 122 4.67 11.26 -12.98
N GLY A 123 5.22 10.16 -12.46
CA GLY A 123 4.45 9.02 -11.98
C GLY A 123 3.83 8.15 -13.08
N MET A 124 4.17 8.39 -14.35
CA MET A 124 3.66 7.59 -15.47
C MET A 124 4.25 6.15 -15.44
N ALA A 125 3.44 5.17 -15.82
CA ALA A 125 3.87 3.79 -16.05
C ALA A 125 4.96 3.71 -17.12
N GLY A 126 5.89 2.77 -16.94
CA GLY A 126 7.06 2.61 -17.79
C GLY A 126 8.22 3.56 -17.47
N ALA A 127 8.08 4.45 -16.48
CA ALA A 127 9.16 5.32 -16.02
C ALA A 127 10.08 4.65 -14.98
N PRO A 128 11.34 5.11 -14.83
CA PRO A 128 12.22 4.64 -13.77
C PRO A 128 11.70 4.94 -12.36
N TYR A 129 12.02 4.08 -11.38
CA TYR A 129 11.78 4.38 -9.98
C TYR A 129 12.56 5.61 -9.52
N ALA A 130 11.98 6.37 -8.59
CA ALA A 130 12.70 7.39 -7.85
C ALA A 130 13.72 6.75 -6.88
N ARG A 131 14.73 7.52 -6.52
CA ARG A 131 15.66 7.24 -5.41
C ARG A 131 15.59 8.42 -4.45
N SER A 132 15.11 8.17 -3.23
CA SER A 132 14.98 9.23 -2.22
C SER A 132 16.28 9.40 -1.43
N VAL A 133 17.01 8.30 -1.20
CA VAL A 133 18.19 8.29 -0.33
C VAL A 133 19.43 7.87 -1.11
N PRO A 134 20.48 8.71 -1.17
CA PRO A 134 21.75 8.30 -1.73
C PRO A 134 22.43 7.30 -0.78
N GLY A 135 22.89 6.16 -1.33
CA GLY A 135 23.82 5.28 -0.62
C GLY A 135 25.22 5.87 -0.67
N LEU A 136 25.74 6.29 0.49
CA LEU A 136 27.05 6.95 0.62
C LEU A 136 28.10 6.01 1.22
N SER A 137 27.66 4.89 1.81
CA SER A 137 28.49 3.89 2.45
C SER A 137 29.30 3.11 1.41
N SER A 138 30.62 3.12 1.56
CA SER A 138 31.56 2.39 0.70
C SER A 138 31.69 0.93 1.14
N VAL A 139 30.62 0.15 1.01
CA VAL A 139 30.66 -1.31 1.23
C VAL A 139 31.03 -1.99 -0.08
N ASP A 140 32.09 -2.80 -0.07
CA ASP A 140 32.46 -3.63 -1.22
C ASP A 140 31.35 -4.67 -1.44
N PRO A 141 30.70 -4.72 -2.62
CA PRO A 141 29.65 -5.70 -2.89
C PRO A 141 30.10 -7.15 -2.68
N SER A 142 31.39 -7.45 -2.88
CA SER A 142 31.94 -8.79 -2.64
C SER A 142 32.05 -9.16 -1.16
N SER A 143 31.95 -8.17 -0.26
CA SER A 143 31.93 -8.38 1.19
C SER A 143 30.53 -8.66 1.76
N LEU A 144 29.48 -8.48 0.95
CA LEU A 144 28.12 -8.75 1.38
C LEU A 144 27.88 -10.27 1.52
N PRO A 145 27.13 -10.72 2.54
CA PRO A 145 26.81 -12.13 2.71
C PRO A 145 25.96 -12.66 1.54
N ALA A 146 26.08 -13.96 1.26
CA ALA A 146 25.22 -14.63 0.27
C ALA A 146 23.73 -14.45 0.64
N PRO A 147 22.84 -14.08 -0.30
CA PRO A 147 21.41 -13.88 -0.02
C PRO A 147 20.73 -15.10 0.63
N GLU A 148 21.12 -16.32 0.24
CA GLU A 148 20.63 -17.57 0.81
C GLU A 148 20.94 -17.64 2.31
N LEU A 149 22.17 -17.30 2.68
CA LEU A 149 22.62 -17.32 4.06
C LEU A 149 21.92 -16.25 4.89
N VAL A 150 21.68 -15.07 4.31
CA VAL A 150 20.89 -14.00 4.95
C VAL A 150 19.47 -14.49 5.22
N PHE A 151 18.82 -15.09 4.23
CA PHE A 151 17.47 -15.62 4.41
C PHE A 151 17.43 -16.67 5.51
N ASP A 152 18.29 -17.68 5.42
CA ASP A 152 18.29 -18.83 6.34
C ASP A 152 18.65 -18.41 7.78
N ALA A 153 19.45 -17.36 7.98
CA ALA A 153 19.87 -16.88 9.30
C ALA A 153 18.92 -15.84 9.93
N LEU A 154 18.36 -14.94 9.12
CA LEU A 154 17.67 -13.73 9.60
C LEU A 154 16.20 -13.62 9.21
N LEU A 155 15.76 -14.19 8.09
CA LEU A 155 14.44 -13.91 7.52
C LEU A 155 13.48 -15.10 7.59
N GLY A 156 13.96 -16.30 7.29
CA GLY A 156 13.14 -17.52 7.20
C GLY A 156 12.61 -18.01 8.55
N ARG A 157 11.39 -18.55 8.56
CA ARG A 157 10.81 -19.19 9.75
C ARG A 157 11.66 -20.38 10.20
N PRO A 158 12.01 -20.48 11.49
CA PRO A 158 12.76 -21.61 11.98
C PRO A 158 11.85 -22.84 12.00
N LYS A 159 12.41 -24.01 11.68
CA LYS A 159 11.72 -25.29 11.79
C LYS A 159 11.70 -25.77 13.24
N ILE A 160 10.54 -26.15 13.74
CA ILE A 160 10.33 -26.72 15.08
C ILE A 160 9.82 -28.16 14.96
N THR A 161 10.37 -29.06 15.76
CA THR A 161 9.88 -30.44 15.85
C THR A 161 8.90 -30.55 17.02
N LYS A 162 7.65 -30.87 16.71
CA LYS A 162 6.60 -31.10 17.70
C LYS A 162 6.82 -32.41 18.47
N PRO A 163 6.18 -32.58 19.64
CA PRO A 163 6.27 -33.83 20.42
C PRO A 163 5.82 -35.08 19.66
N ASP A 164 4.99 -34.93 18.61
CA ASP A 164 4.55 -36.02 17.74
C ASP A 164 5.57 -36.41 16.65
N GLY A 165 6.76 -35.80 16.66
CA GLY A 165 7.84 -36.05 15.72
C GLY A 165 7.72 -35.31 14.39
N LYS A 166 6.65 -34.52 14.18
CA LYS A 166 6.50 -33.73 12.95
C LYS A 166 7.27 -32.42 13.03
N THR A 167 7.99 -32.09 11.96
CA THR A 167 8.67 -30.81 11.81
C THR A 167 7.81 -29.86 10.99
N GLU A 168 7.62 -28.64 11.50
CA GLU A 168 6.89 -27.56 10.81
C GLU A 168 7.57 -26.21 11.05
N GLU A 169 7.20 -25.20 10.27
CA GLU A 169 7.68 -23.83 10.48
C GLU A 169 7.05 -23.20 11.73
N LYS A 170 7.85 -22.49 12.52
CA LYS A 170 7.36 -21.72 13.68
C LYS A 170 6.51 -20.55 13.19
N PHE A 171 5.21 -20.61 13.45
CA PHE A 171 4.30 -19.50 13.20
C PHE A 171 4.14 -18.62 14.44
N THR A 172 4.42 -17.33 14.30
CA THR A 172 4.17 -16.31 15.32
C THR A 172 2.96 -15.48 14.89
N PRO A 173 1.81 -15.56 15.58
CA PRO A 173 0.62 -14.82 15.19
C PRO A 173 0.79 -13.30 15.40
N HIS A 174 0.18 -12.49 14.53
CA HIS A 174 0.25 -11.04 14.58
C HIS A 174 -0.20 -10.49 15.94
N PRO A 175 0.62 -9.74 16.69
CA PRO A 175 0.37 -9.46 18.10
C PRO A 175 -0.88 -8.59 18.32
N GLY A 176 -1.19 -7.69 17.40
CA GLY A 176 -2.41 -6.86 17.42
C GLY A 176 -3.69 -7.53 16.89
N GLY A 177 -3.64 -8.79 16.46
CA GLY A 177 -4.83 -9.52 15.97
C GLY A 177 -5.30 -9.13 14.56
N VAL A 178 -4.44 -8.52 13.74
CA VAL A 178 -4.73 -8.19 12.34
C VAL A 178 -4.90 -9.49 11.53
N ASN A 179 -5.95 -9.53 10.71
CA ASN A 179 -6.30 -10.68 9.87
C ASN A 179 -5.65 -10.64 8.48
N ALA A 180 -5.76 -11.73 7.73
CA ALA A 180 -5.24 -11.85 6.38
C ALA A 180 -5.93 -10.90 5.37
N LEU A 181 -7.21 -10.57 5.59
CA LEU A 181 -7.93 -9.65 4.68
C LEU A 181 -7.29 -8.25 4.66
N PHE A 182 -6.76 -7.78 5.80
CA PHE A 182 -5.97 -6.54 5.85
C PHE A 182 -4.82 -6.57 4.85
N PHE A 183 -4.07 -7.68 4.81
CA PHE A 183 -2.94 -7.83 3.89
C PHE A 183 -3.38 -8.04 2.43
N ALA A 184 -4.56 -8.62 2.19
CA ALA A 184 -5.16 -8.65 0.86
C ALA A 184 -5.53 -7.26 0.34
N VAL A 185 -5.94 -6.33 1.21
CA VAL A 185 -6.09 -4.91 0.86
C VAL A 185 -4.73 -4.27 0.58
N ALA A 186 -3.71 -4.60 1.37
CA ALA A 186 -2.34 -4.15 1.13
C ALA A 186 -1.84 -4.56 -0.27
N ASP A 187 -2.11 -5.80 -0.71
CA ASP A 187 -1.78 -6.26 -2.07
C ASP A 187 -2.40 -5.34 -3.13
N LEU A 188 -3.65 -4.90 -2.95
CA LEU A 188 -4.30 -4.03 -3.92
C LEU A 188 -3.64 -2.64 -3.97
N ILE A 189 -3.29 -2.09 -2.81
CA ILE A 189 -2.61 -0.78 -2.70
C ILE A 189 -1.25 -0.86 -3.40
N ILE A 190 -0.42 -1.84 -3.03
CA ILE A 190 0.97 -1.92 -3.50
C ILE A 190 1.05 -2.33 -4.96
N HIS A 191 0.20 -3.24 -5.44
CA HIS A 191 0.17 -3.56 -6.86
C HIS A 191 -0.37 -2.43 -7.73
N SER A 192 -1.15 -1.48 -7.17
CA SER A 192 -1.59 -0.29 -7.92
C SER A 192 -0.44 0.67 -8.24
N CYS A 193 0.59 0.74 -7.39
CA CYS A 193 1.69 1.69 -7.55
C CYS A 193 3.06 1.08 -7.87
N PHE A 194 3.23 -0.25 -7.72
CA PHE A 194 4.48 -0.95 -7.99
C PHE A 194 4.30 -2.14 -8.94
N ASN A 195 5.04 -2.14 -10.05
CA ASN A 195 5.21 -3.28 -10.95
C ASN A 195 6.60 -3.28 -11.60
N THR A 196 7.61 -3.80 -10.90
CA THR A 196 8.98 -3.81 -11.41
C THR A 196 9.08 -4.66 -12.68
N SER A 197 9.63 -4.08 -13.76
CA SER A 197 9.80 -4.80 -15.02
C SER A 197 10.76 -5.98 -14.86
N PRO A 198 10.38 -7.21 -15.25
CA PRO A 198 11.28 -8.36 -15.17
C PRO A 198 12.43 -8.31 -16.19
N ARG A 199 12.42 -7.35 -17.12
CA ARG A 199 13.49 -7.15 -18.12
C ARG A 199 14.47 -6.06 -17.73
N ASP A 200 14.00 -5.07 -16.98
CA ASP A 200 14.78 -3.93 -16.50
C ASP A 200 14.24 -3.55 -15.12
N TRP A 201 14.94 -3.97 -14.07
CA TRP A 201 14.51 -3.71 -12.69
C TRP A 201 14.48 -2.22 -12.33
N THR A 202 15.01 -1.32 -13.16
CA THR A 202 14.95 0.13 -12.90
C THR A 202 13.58 0.72 -13.22
N VAL A 203 12.75 0.03 -14.02
CA VAL A 203 11.48 0.53 -14.56
C VAL A 203 10.28 0.03 -13.74
N ASN A 204 9.39 0.95 -13.40
CA ASN A 204 8.06 0.67 -12.87
C ASN A 204 7.04 0.60 -14.00
N LEU A 205 6.41 -0.55 -14.23
CA LEU A 205 5.36 -0.75 -15.24
C LEU A 205 3.96 -0.33 -14.78
N ALA A 206 3.79 0.01 -13.50
CA ALA A 206 2.57 0.62 -12.98
C ALA A 206 2.75 2.15 -12.91
N SER A 207 1.63 2.88 -12.90
CA SER A 207 1.69 4.29 -12.51
C SER A 207 2.12 4.40 -11.05
N SER A 208 2.63 5.55 -10.62
CA SER A 208 3.00 5.80 -9.22
C SER A 208 1.85 6.36 -8.39
N TYR A 209 0.61 6.07 -8.77
CA TYR A 209 -0.61 6.64 -8.18
C TYR A 209 -1.56 5.55 -7.66
N LEU A 210 -2.46 5.91 -6.75
CA LEU A 210 -3.54 5.04 -6.28
C LEU A 210 -4.77 5.15 -7.21
N ASP A 211 -4.58 4.80 -8.49
CA ASP A 211 -5.55 5.01 -9.56
C ASP A 211 -6.28 3.71 -9.98
N LEU A 212 -6.18 2.66 -9.16
CA LEU A 212 -6.68 1.31 -9.44
C LEU A 212 -6.18 0.75 -10.79
N SER A 213 -4.93 1.04 -11.18
CA SER A 213 -4.29 0.44 -12.36
C SER A 213 -4.38 -1.10 -12.37
N ILE A 214 -4.47 -1.76 -11.22
CA ILE A 214 -4.72 -3.21 -11.12
C ILE A 214 -6.09 -3.65 -11.66
N LEU A 215 -7.10 -2.78 -11.57
CA LEU A 215 -8.43 -3.01 -12.12
C LEU A 215 -8.48 -2.61 -13.60
N TYR A 216 -7.93 -1.43 -13.91
CA TYR A 216 -8.09 -0.78 -15.22
C TYR A 216 -6.97 -1.06 -16.20
N GLY A 217 -5.83 -1.61 -15.79
CA GLY A 217 -4.60 -1.65 -16.59
C GLY A 217 -3.71 -0.42 -16.40
N SER A 218 -2.44 -0.56 -16.76
CA SER A 218 -1.40 0.49 -16.67
C SER A 218 -1.06 1.13 -18.02
N ASN A 219 -1.82 0.81 -19.08
CA ASN A 219 -1.71 1.41 -20.41
C ASN A 219 -3.02 1.24 -21.18
N GLU A 220 -3.16 1.94 -22.31
CA GLU A 220 -4.38 1.91 -23.13
C GLU A 220 -4.71 0.52 -23.67
N GLN A 221 -3.71 -0.30 -24.00
CA GLN A 221 -3.96 -1.65 -24.51
C GLN A 221 -4.66 -2.49 -23.44
N GLU A 222 -4.15 -2.49 -22.21
CA GLU A 222 -4.73 -3.19 -21.07
C GLU A 222 -6.11 -2.64 -20.72
N LEU A 223 -6.26 -1.31 -20.68
CA LEU A 223 -7.55 -0.64 -20.44
C LEU A 223 -8.64 -1.09 -21.40
N ASN A 224 -8.28 -1.27 -22.66
CA ASN A 224 -9.23 -1.71 -23.67
C ASN A 224 -9.67 -3.17 -23.53
N THR A 225 -8.89 -4.02 -22.86
CA THR A 225 -9.27 -5.43 -22.66
C THR A 225 -10.39 -5.61 -21.63
N VAL A 226 -10.55 -4.65 -20.70
CA VAL A 226 -11.54 -4.75 -19.62
C VAL A 226 -12.86 -4.04 -19.93
N ARG A 227 -12.90 -3.14 -20.91
CA ARG A 227 -14.07 -2.29 -21.22
C ARG A 227 -15.06 -2.95 -22.20
N ARG A 228 -16.36 -2.77 -21.96
CA ARG A 228 -17.43 -3.25 -22.86
C ARG A 228 -17.57 -2.43 -24.15
N ARG A 229 -17.29 -1.13 -24.09
CA ARG A 229 -17.41 -0.19 -25.22
C ARG A 229 -18.79 -0.23 -25.92
N ASP A 230 -19.85 -0.36 -25.13
CA ASP A 230 -21.22 -0.50 -25.62
C ASP A 230 -22.11 0.73 -25.36
N GLY A 231 -21.53 1.85 -24.92
CA GLY A 231 -22.27 3.09 -24.62
C GLY A 231 -22.72 3.21 -23.17
N THR A 232 -22.42 2.19 -22.34
CA THR A 232 -22.73 2.17 -20.90
C THR A 232 -21.57 2.62 -20.03
N GLY A 233 -20.35 2.70 -20.59
CA GLY A 233 -19.13 3.02 -19.83
C GLY A 233 -18.70 1.94 -18.85
N ARG A 234 -19.23 0.73 -18.97
CA ARG A 234 -18.96 -0.41 -18.05
C ARG A 234 -17.73 -1.22 -18.42
N LEU A 235 -17.22 -1.93 -17.42
CA LEU A 235 -16.32 -3.07 -17.58
C LEU A 235 -17.12 -4.34 -17.91
N TYR A 236 -16.45 -5.34 -18.49
CA TYR A 236 -16.98 -6.71 -18.51
C TYR A 236 -17.20 -7.20 -17.07
N GLU A 237 -18.07 -8.20 -16.89
CA GLU A 237 -18.38 -8.68 -15.55
C GLU A 237 -17.16 -9.35 -14.89
N ASP A 238 -16.86 -8.93 -13.66
CA ASP A 238 -15.84 -9.50 -12.79
C ASP A 238 -14.44 -9.63 -13.44
N VAL A 239 -14.08 -8.69 -14.32
CA VAL A 239 -12.72 -8.62 -14.92
C VAL A 239 -11.85 -7.59 -14.19
N PHE A 240 -10.54 -7.74 -14.35
CA PHE A 240 -9.53 -6.77 -13.93
C PHE A 240 -8.29 -6.85 -14.85
N GLY A 241 -7.49 -5.79 -14.88
CA GLY A 241 -6.43 -5.60 -15.87
C GLY A 241 -5.08 -6.23 -15.49
N ASP A 242 -4.81 -6.45 -14.21
CA ASP A 242 -3.50 -6.94 -13.77
C ASP A 242 -3.50 -8.42 -13.36
N LYS A 243 -2.89 -9.24 -14.22
CA LYS A 243 -2.75 -10.69 -14.02
C LYS A 243 -1.88 -11.09 -12.82
N ARG A 244 -1.06 -10.20 -12.25
CA ARG A 244 -0.20 -10.53 -11.09
C ARG A 244 -1.04 -10.93 -9.89
N LEU A 245 -2.24 -10.37 -9.76
CA LEU A 245 -3.17 -10.65 -8.68
C LEU A 245 -3.66 -12.10 -8.68
N LEU A 246 -3.59 -12.81 -9.81
CA LEU A 246 -3.89 -14.25 -9.89
C LEU A 246 -2.89 -15.12 -9.10
N PHE A 247 -1.73 -14.55 -8.75
CA PHE A 247 -0.67 -15.18 -7.96
C PHE A 247 -0.59 -14.62 -6.53
N MET A 248 -1.58 -13.84 -6.12
CA MET A 248 -1.78 -13.41 -4.73
C MET A 248 -2.86 -14.26 -4.06
N PRO A 249 -2.89 -14.32 -2.71
CA PRO A 249 -3.96 -14.98 -1.98
C PRO A 249 -5.35 -14.59 -2.50
N PRO A 250 -6.31 -15.52 -2.49
CA PRO A 250 -7.56 -15.39 -3.24
C PRO A 250 -8.44 -14.21 -2.80
N ALA A 251 -8.27 -13.72 -1.57
CA ALA A 251 -8.96 -12.55 -1.06
C ALA A 251 -8.65 -11.28 -1.87
N SER A 252 -7.42 -11.14 -2.38
CA SER A 252 -6.99 -9.99 -3.20
C SER A 252 -7.80 -9.95 -4.51
N CYS A 253 -7.94 -11.10 -5.20
CA CYS A 253 -8.81 -11.21 -6.37
C CYS A 253 -10.30 -10.97 -6.04
N ALA A 254 -10.80 -11.51 -4.92
CA ALA A 254 -12.20 -11.32 -4.52
C ALA A 254 -12.55 -9.84 -4.26
N LEU A 255 -11.67 -9.11 -3.56
CA LEU A 255 -11.80 -7.66 -3.37
C LEU A 255 -11.80 -6.90 -4.69
N LEU A 256 -10.90 -7.27 -5.61
CA LEU A 256 -10.80 -6.62 -6.92
C LEU A 256 -12.03 -6.86 -7.80
N VAL A 257 -12.65 -8.05 -7.70
CA VAL A 257 -13.95 -8.34 -8.32
C VAL A 257 -15.05 -7.41 -7.75
N LEU A 258 -15.07 -7.16 -6.44
CA LEU A 258 -16.02 -6.21 -5.86
C LEU A 258 -15.80 -4.78 -6.39
N LEU A 259 -14.56 -4.33 -6.53
CA LEU A 259 -14.24 -3.02 -7.13
C LEU A 259 -14.61 -2.95 -8.61
N SER A 260 -14.51 -4.05 -9.35
CA SER A 260 -15.00 -4.17 -10.74
C SER A 260 -16.52 -4.00 -10.82
N ARG A 261 -17.25 -4.68 -9.93
CA ARG A 261 -18.71 -4.54 -9.80
C ARG A 261 -19.11 -3.12 -9.37
N ASN A 262 -18.33 -2.50 -8.48
CA ASN A 262 -18.55 -1.13 -8.02
C ASN A 262 -18.44 -0.12 -9.15
N HIS A 263 -17.44 -0.27 -10.03
CA HIS A 263 -17.35 0.53 -11.26
C HIS A 263 -18.63 0.42 -12.11
N ASN A 264 -19.10 -0.81 -12.34
CA ASN A 264 -20.31 -1.05 -13.14
C ASN A 264 -21.56 -0.43 -12.50
N TYR A 265 -21.68 -0.51 -11.17
CA TYR A 265 -22.73 0.19 -10.43
C TYR A 265 -22.66 1.71 -10.66
N PHE A 266 -21.49 2.34 -10.54
CA PHE A 266 -21.35 3.77 -10.78
C PHE A 266 -21.65 4.18 -12.22
N ALA A 267 -21.17 3.42 -13.21
CA ALA A 267 -21.44 3.69 -14.62
C ALA A 267 -22.95 3.67 -14.91
N GLU A 268 -23.68 2.66 -14.41
CA GLU A 268 -25.13 2.57 -14.53
C GLU A 268 -25.86 3.74 -13.83
N ARG A 269 -25.40 4.11 -12.62
CA ARG A 269 -26.00 5.22 -11.86
C ARG A 269 -25.78 6.56 -12.56
N ILE A 270 -24.59 6.82 -13.08
CA ILE A 270 -24.26 8.05 -13.82
C ILE A 270 -25.12 8.15 -15.08
N LEU A 271 -25.24 7.06 -15.86
CA LEU A 271 -26.09 7.02 -17.04
C LEU A 271 -27.57 7.25 -16.69
N ARG A 272 -28.06 6.62 -15.62
CA ARG A 272 -29.47 6.71 -15.20
C ARG A 272 -29.84 8.08 -14.62
N ILE A 273 -28.97 8.66 -13.80
CA ILE A 273 -29.19 9.98 -13.20
C ILE A 273 -29.07 11.05 -14.28
N ASN A 274 -28.07 10.92 -15.16
CA ASN A 274 -27.81 11.84 -16.27
C ASN A 274 -27.88 13.31 -15.82
N GLU A 275 -27.10 13.66 -14.79
CA GLU A 275 -27.22 14.94 -14.07
C GLU A 275 -27.16 16.18 -14.99
N ARG A 276 -26.50 16.06 -16.16
CA ARG A 276 -26.28 17.12 -17.14
C ARG A 276 -27.20 17.04 -18.35
N GLY A 277 -28.05 16.01 -18.44
CA GLY A 277 -28.92 15.76 -19.59
C GLY A 277 -28.17 15.45 -20.89
N SER A 278 -26.88 15.10 -20.83
CA SER A 278 -26.02 14.88 -22.00
C SER A 278 -26.07 13.45 -22.54
N PHE A 279 -26.49 12.48 -21.74
CA PHE A 279 -26.56 11.07 -22.15
C PHE A 279 -27.90 10.72 -22.80
N LYS A 280 -27.84 9.78 -23.74
CA LYS A 280 -29.00 9.20 -24.43
C LYS A 280 -29.15 7.72 -24.06
N PRO A 281 -30.37 7.15 -24.14
CA PRO A 281 -30.56 5.71 -24.04
C PRO A 281 -29.68 4.97 -25.06
N VAL A 282 -28.95 3.94 -24.63
CA VAL A 282 -27.98 3.22 -25.48
C VAL A 282 -28.60 2.72 -26.79
N GLU A 283 -29.83 2.22 -26.74
CA GLU A 283 -30.57 1.75 -27.92
C GLU A 283 -30.79 2.83 -28.99
N SER A 284 -30.85 4.11 -28.59
CA SER A 284 -30.97 5.24 -29.52
C SER A 284 -29.67 5.59 -30.23
N LEU A 285 -28.55 5.02 -29.79
CA LEU A 285 -27.20 5.24 -30.35
C LEU A 285 -26.73 4.07 -31.22
N LYS A 286 -27.56 3.05 -31.45
CA LYS A 286 -27.17 1.81 -32.14
C LYS A 286 -26.58 2.05 -33.54
N ASP A 287 -27.06 3.08 -34.24
CA ASP A 287 -26.66 3.45 -35.61
C ASP A 287 -25.66 4.62 -35.64
N ASP A 288 -25.21 5.11 -34.47
CA ASP A 288 -24.24 6.20 -34.32
C ASP A 288 -23.06 5.74 -33.44
N ASP A 289 -22.14 5.00 -34.06
CA ASP A 289 -20.97 4.44 -33.38
C ASP A 289 -20.10 5.51 -32.72
N LYS A 290 -20.02 6.71 -33.30
CA LYS A 290 -19.25 7.81 -32.72
C LYS A 290 -19.92 8.32 -31.45
N ALA A 291 -21.21 8.62 -31.48
CA ALA A 291 -21.92 9.09 -30.29
C ALA A 291 -21.96 8.03 -29.19
N LYS A 292 -22.09 6.75 -29.55
CA LYS A 292 -22.00 5.62 -28.63
C LYS A 292 -20.62 5.55 -27.96
N ALA A 293 -19.55 5.67 -28.73
CA ALA A 293 -18.18 5.67 -28.21
C ALA A 293 -17.91 6.89 -27.31
N ASP A 294 -18.28 8.10 -27.75
CA ASP A 294 -18.10 9.33 -26.98
C ASP A 294 -18.87 9.28 -25.64
N GLN A 295 -20.08 8.70 -25.63
CA GLN A 295 -20.86 8.48 -24.41
C GLN A 295 -20.22 7.42 -23.49
N ASP A 296 -19.77 6.29 -24.04
CA ASP A 296 -19.11 5.23 -23.28
C ASP A 296 -17.87 5.78 -22.55
N ASP A 297 -17.06 6.55 -23.28
CA ASP A 297 -15.84 7.17 -22.79
C ASP A 297 -16.10 8.20 -21.67
N GLU A 298 -17.11 9.06 -21.82
CA GLU A 298 -17.50 10.03 -20.78
C GLU A 298 -18.00 9.33 -19.50
N ILE A 299 -18.87 8.33 -19.62
CA ILE A 299 -19.40 7.59 -18.46
C ILE A 299 -18.28 6.81 -17.77
N PHE A 300 -17.45 6.12 -18.57
CA PHE A 300 -16.30 5.36 -18.06
C PHE A 300 -15.34 6.26 -17.28
N ALA A 301 -14.96 7.41 -17.85
CA ALA A 301 -14.02 8.33 -17.20
C ALA A 301 -14.54 8.81 -15.84
N ARG A 302 -15.84 9.13 -15.74
CA ARG A 302 -16.47 9.52 -14.45
C ARG A 302 -16.56 8.35 -13.49
N ALA A 303 -17.02 7.19 -13.94
CA ALA A 303 -17.12 5.99 -13.10
C ALA A 303 -15.75 5.57 -12.55
N ARG A 304 -14.68 5.69 -13.36
CA ARG A 304 -13.29 5.47 -12.93
C ARG A 304 -12.89 6.45 -11.83
N LEU A 305 -13.12 7.75 -12.01
CA LEU A 305 -12.83 8.75 -10.97
C LEU A 305 -13.53 8.40 -9.65
N VAL A 306 -14.83 8.14 -9.70
CA VAL A 306 -15.63 7.80 -8.50
C VAL A 306 -15.10 6.54 -7.82
N ASN A 307 -14.79 5.48 -8.58
CA ASN A 307 -14.29 4.23 -8.00
C ASN A 307 -12.89 4.38 -7.39
N CYS A 308 -12.00 5.17 -8.00
CA CYS A 308 -10.71 5.51 -7.40
C CYS A 308 -10.89 6.34 -6.11
N GLY A 309 -11.83 7.28 -6.10
CA GLY A 309 -12.19 8.02 -4.88
C GLY A 309 -12.69 7.09 -3.78
N PHE A 310 -13.63 6.19 -4.10
CA PHE A 310 -14.16 5.19 -3.17
C PHE A 310 -13.05 4.28 -2.61
N PHE A 311 -12.14 3.80 -3.46
CA PHE A 311 -10.97 3.03 -3.03
C PHE A 311 -10.08 3.81 -2.06
N MET A 312 -9.86 5.11 -2.32
CA MET A 312 -9.10 5.96 -1.40
C MET A 312 -9.79 6.10 -0.04
N HIS A 313 -11.12 6.15 -0.01
CA HIS A 313 -11.86 6.22 1.25
C HIS A 313 -11.80 4.91 2.04
N ILE A 314 -11.79 3.73 1.40
CA ILE A 314 -11.48 2.46 2.08
C ILE A 314 -10.09 2.56 2.75
N ILE A 315 -9.10 3.11 2.05
CA ILE A 315 -7.73 3.19 2.55
C ILE A 315 -7.62 4.19 3.72
N LEU A 316 -8.08 5.43 3.57
CA LEU A 316 -7.94 6.46 4.61
C LEU A 316 -8.89 6.25 5.79
N GLY A 317 -10.09 5.75 5.50
CA GLY A 317 -11.14 5.48 6.48
C GLY A 317 -10.82 4.28 7.36
N ASP A 318 -10.50 3.13 6.76
CA ASP A 318 -10.39 1.89 7.53
C ASP A 318 -8.97 1.37 7.65
N TYR A 319 -8.28 1.27 6.51
CA TYR A 319 -6.97 0.63 6.44
C TYR A 319 -5.91 1.41 7.23
N VAL A 320 -5.80 2.73 7.02
CA VAL A 320 -4.90 3.60 7.80
C VAL A 320 -5.36 3.68 9.26
N GLY A 321 -6.67 3.74 9.51
CA GLY A 321 -7.22 3.69 10.88
C GLY A 321 -6.76 2.46 11.65
N ALA A 322 -6.68 1.31 10.98
CA ALA A 322 -6.15 0.06 11.54
C ALA A 322 -4.65 0.12 11.78
N ILE A 323 -3.87 0.65 10.83
CA ILE A 323 -2.41 0.81 10.99
C ILE A 323 -2.09 1.61 12.24
N LEU A 324 -2.81 2.72 12.43
CA LEU A 324 -2.67 3.63 13.55
C LEU A 324 -3.33 3.11 14.84
N GLY A 325 -3.98 1.94 14.83
CA GLY A 325 -4.66 1.37 16.00
C GLY A 325 -5.92 2.12 16.44
N MET A 326 -6.36 3.15 15.70
CA MET A 326 -7.50 4.00 16.05
C MET A 326 -8.80 3.21 16.14
N VAL A 327 -8.99 2.27 15.21
CA VAL A 327 -10.19 1.42 15.17
C VAL A 327 -10.26 0.51 16.40
N ARG A 328 -9.14 -0.15 16.73
CA ARG A 328 -9.03 -1.02 17.93
C ARG A 328 -9.29 -0.23 19.22
N ASP A 329 -8.78 1.00 19.28
CA ASP A 329 -8.88 1.85 20.45
C ASP A 329 -10.24 2.57 20.53
N GLY A 330 -11.13 2.36 19.56
CA GLY A 330 -12.51 2.88 19.54
C GLY A 330 -12.62 4.35 19.15
N TYR A 331 -11.57 4.93 18.54
CA TYR A 331 -11.58 6.29 18.03
C TYR A 331 -12.21 6.34 16.63
N LYS A 332 -13.08 7.32 16.39
CA LYS A 332 -13.60 7.69 15.06
C LYS A 332 -12.65 8.59 14.28
N TRP A 333 -11.73 9.25 14.96
CA TRP A 333 -10.74 10.15 14.37
C TRP A 333 -9.85 9.39 13.38
N ARG A 334 -9.59 10.03 12.23
CA ARG A 334 -8.69 9.55 11.19
C ARG A 334 -7.75 10.67 10.80
N LEU A 335 -6.50 10.32 10.49
CA LEU A 335 -5.57 11.23 9.86
C LEU A 335 -6.10 11.57 8.46
N ASN A 336 -6.22 12.86 8.15
CA ASN A 336 -6.74 13.36 6.88
C ASN A 336 -5.61 13.98 6.04
N PRO A 337 -4.79 13.19 5.33
CA PRO A 337 -3.70 13.72 4.51
C PRO A 337 -4.16 14.62 3.36
N LEU A 338 -5.45 14.57 2.99
CA LEU A 338 -6.03 15.33 1.89
C LEU A 338 -6.47 16.75 2.30
N MET A 339 -6.50 17.05 3.60
CA MET A 339 -7.03 18.33 4.10
C MET A 339 -6.29 19.54 3.53
N GLU A 340 -7.05 20.60 3.26
CA GLU A 340 -6.53 21.91 2.88
C GLU A 340 -6.23 22.73 4.12
N PHE A 341 -5.06 23.35 4.15
CA PHE A 341 -4.72 24.32 5.18
C PHE A 341 -3.65 25.29 4.67
N ARG A 342 -3.48 26.38 5.40
CA ARG A 342 -2.40 27.34 5.20
C ARG A 342 -1.34 27.16 6.27
N ARG A 343 -0.09 27.32 5.87
CA ARG A 343 1.03 27.43 6.80
C ARG A 343 0.97 28.76 7.55
N ALA A 344 1.73 28.86 8.64
CA ALA A 344 1.81 30.08 9.45
C ALA A 344 2.26 31.33 8.65
N ASN A 345 3.02 31.14 7.57
CA ASN A 345 3.45 32.21 6.65
C ASN A 345 2.40 32.54 5.55
N HIS A 346 1.17 32.05 5.68
CA HIS A 346 0.06 32.16 4.73
C HIS A 346 0.20 31.41 3.39
N GLU A 347 1.28 30.66 3.17
CA GLU A 347 1.39 29.78 2.00
C GLU A 347 0.35 28.67 2.07
N HIS A 348 -0.22 28.30 0.92
CA HIS A 348 -1.00 27.07 0.82
C HIS A 348 -0.08 25.87 1.04
N SER A 349 -0.50 24.92 1.87
CA SER A 349 0.22 23.66 1.94
C SER A 349 0.09 22.93 0.59
N PRO A 350 1.19 22.49 -0.05
CA PRO A 350 1.17 21.90 -1.38
C PRO A 350 0.31 20.63 -1.46
N ARG A 351 -0.41 20.47 -2.58
CA ARG A 351 -1.25 19.31 -2.92
C ARG A 351 -1.33 19.15 -4.43
N GLY A 352 -1.42 17.90 -4.90
CA GLY A 352 -1.62 17.58 -6.31
C GLY A 352 -0.42 17.89 -7.21
N GLU A 353 0.80 17.94 -6.65
CA GLU A 353 2.03 18.25 -7.40
C GLU A 353 2.55 17.06 -8.23
N GLY A 354 2.00 15.86 -8.00
CA GLY A 354 2.39 14.59 -8.57
C GLY A 354 3.17 13.72 -7.59
N ASN A 355 3.38 12.45 -7.96
CA ASN A 355 4.07 11.48 -7.13
C ASN A 355 4.93 10.54 -7.99
N VAL A 356 6.05 10.07 -7.46
CA VAL A 356 6.80 8.92 -8.00
C VAL A 356 7.21 8.06 -6.83
N VAL A 357 6.85 6.77 -6.87
CA VAL A 357 7.27 5.84 -5.83
C VAL A 357 8.77 5.54 -5.94
N SER A 358 9.42 5.37 -4.80
CA SER A 358 10.87 5.15 -4.74
C SER A 358 11.25 3.68 -4.53
N ILE A 359 12.52 3.36 -4.76
CA ILE A 359 13.07 2.02 -4.47
C ILE A 359 13.03 1.68 -2.97
N GLU A 360 13.20 2.68 -2.10
CA GLU A 360 13.16 2.48 -0.65
C GLU A 360 11.75 2.05 -0.21
N PHE A 361 10.71 2.68 -0.77
CA PHE A 361 9.33 2.31 -0.49
C PHE A 361 8.92 0.99 -1.16
N ASN A 362 9.46 0.68 -2.34
CA ASN A 362 9.28 -0.65 -2.95
C ASN A 362 9.75 -1.77 -2.00
N LEU A 363 10.91 -1.60 -1.35
CA LEU A 363 11.44 -2.57 -0.39
C LEU A 363 10.69 -2.55 0.94
N LEU A 364 10.27 -1.36 1.41
CA LEU A 364 9.52 -1.19 2.65
C LEU A 364 8.21 -1.99 2.67
N TYR A 365 7.52 -2.08 1.53
CA TYR A 365 6.20 -2.74 1.42
C TYR A 365 6.24 -4.26 1.21
N ARG A 366 7.41 -4.90 1.28
CA ARG A 366 7.55 -6.36 1.10
C ARG A 366 7.26 -7.16 2.37
N TRP A 367 6.01 -7.15 2.81
CA TRP A 367 5.59 -7.69 4.11
C TRP A 367 5.39 -9.21 4.11
N HIS A 368 6.29 -9.99 3.49
CA HIS A 368 6.12 -11.43 3.34
C HIS A 368 6.15 -12.21 4.68
N SER A 369 6.62 -11.57 5.77
CA SER A 369 6.56 -12.15 7.11
C SER A 369 5.14 -12.30 7.64
N THR A 370 4.18 -11.49 7.16
CA THR A 370 2.82 -11.42 7.69
C THR A 370 1.85 -12.45 7.11
N LEU A 371 2.31 -13.29 6.17
CA LEU A 371 1.49 -14.36 5.58
C LEU A 371 0.90 -15.26 6.68
N SER A 372 -0.43 -15.39 6.69
CA SER A 372 -1.16 -16.31 7.58
C SER A 372 -0.77 -17.77 7.29
N LEU A 373 -1.20 -18.71 8.14
CA LEU A 373 -0.99 -20.14 7.88
C LEU A 373 -1.69 -20.58 6.58
N GLU A 374 -2.90 -20.09 6.37
CA GLU A 374 -3.72 -20.37 5.20
C GLU A 374 -3.07 -19.82 3.92
N ASP A 375 -2.59 -18.57 3.95
CA ASP A 375 -1.92 -17.96 2.80
C ASP A 375 -0.54 -18.58 2.55
N THR A 376 0.19 -18.94 3.61
CA THR A 376 1.45 -19.69 3.50
C THR A 376 1.22 -21.01 2.75
N LYS A 377 0.19 -21.76 3.15
CA LYS A 377 -0.19 -23.01 2.49
C LYS A 377 -0.60 -22.78 1.04
N TRP A 378 -1.44 -21.78 0.78
CA TRP A 378 -1.87 -21.44 -0.58
C TRP A 378 -0.67 -21.12 -1.48
N THR A 379 0.26 -20.29 -1.00
CA THR A 379 1.48 -19.92 -1.72
C THR A 379 2.37 -21.13 -1.98
N ALA A 380 2.56 -22.00 -0.97
CA ALA A 380 3.30 -23.24 -1.13
C ALA A 380 2.66 -24.17 -2.19
N ASP A 381 1.33 -24.29 -2.21
CA ASP A 381 0.61 -25.09 -3.20
C ASP A 381 0.75 -24.53 -4.63
N ILE A 382 0.79 -23.20 -4.78
CA ILE A 382 1.07 -22.54 -6.08
C ILE A 382 2.50 -22.82 -6.52
N PHE A 383 3.50 -22.62 -5.65
CA PHE A 383 4.88 -22.92 -6.00
C PHE A 383 5.09 -24.40 -6.29
N LYS A 384 4.42 -25.31 -5.58
CA LYS A 384 4.46 -26.74 -5.87
C LYS A 384 3.98 -27.06 -7.29
N LYS A 385 2.94 -26.39 -7.78
CA LYS A 385 2.47 -26.55 -9.17
C LYS A 385 3.49 -26.06 -10.21
N VAL A 386 4.24 -25.02 -9.89
CA VAL A 386 5.23 -24.40 -10.79
C VAL A 386 6.58 -25.13 -10.74
N LEU A 387 7.03 -25.50 -9.55
CA LEU A 387 8.39 -26.00 -9.27
C LEU A 387 8.46 -27.52 -9.06
N GLY A 388 7.31 -28.19 -8.88
CA GLY A 388 7.22 -29.60 -8.54
C GLY A 388 7.47 -29.87 -7.05
N ASP A 389 7.90 -31.09 -6.72
CA ASP A 389 8.26 -31.51 -5.35
C ASP A 389 9.71 -31.14 -4.96
N LYS A 390 10.33 -30.15 -5.63
CA LYS A 390 11.68 -29.69 -5.29
C LYS A 390 11.68 -29.00 -3.93
N ASP A 391 12.72 -29.25 -3.15
CA ASP A 391 12.96 -28.49 -1.92
C ASP A 391 13.19 -27.01 -2.30
N PRO A 392 12.48 -26.04 -1.69
CA PRO A 392 12.71 -24.61 -1.91
C PRO A 392 14.17 -24.16 -1.75
N ARG A 393 14.99 -24.91 -0.98
CA ARG A 393 16.42 -24.64 -0.80
C ARG A 393 17.28 -25.02 -1.99
N GLU A 394 16.80 -25.92 -2.84
CA GLU A 394 17.50 -26.37 -4.06
C GLU A 394 17.11 -25.57 -5.31
N VAL A 395 16.16 -24.63 -5.17
CA VAL A 395 15.66 -23.80 -6.27
C VAL A 395 16.63 -22.65 -6.53
N THR A 396 17.31 -22.66 -7.68
CA THR A 396 18.11 -21.51 -8.15
C THR A 396 17.24 -20.47 -8.85
N THR A 397 17.75 -19.24 -8.97
CA THR A 397 17.06 -18.14 -9.66
C THR A 397 16.83 -18.46 -11.15
N GLU A 398 17.79 -19.09 -11.82
CA GLU A 398 17.65 -19.50 -13.23
C GLU A 398 16.59 -20.57 -13.41
N TYR A 399 16.57 -21.59 -12.53
CA TYR A 399 15.55 -22.62 -12.55
C TYR A 399 14.17 -22.01 -12.29
N PHE A 400 14.07 -21.10 -11.31
CA PHE A 400 12.83 -20.41 -10.99
C PHE A 400 12.28 -19.63 -12.19
N HIS A 401 13.11 -18.82 -12.86
CA HIS A 401 12.70 -18.08 -14.04
C HIS A 401 12.24 -18.98 -15.18
N LEU A 402 12.94 -20.10 -15.42
CA LEU A 402 12.55 -21.07 -16.44
C LEU A 402 11.22 -21.76 -16.08
N ALA A 403 11.06 -22.18 -14.83
CA ALA A 403 9.86 -22.86 -14.35
C ALA A 403 8.63 -21.95 -14.44
N VAL A 404 8.74 -20.69 -13.98
CA VAL A 404 7.67 -19.69 -14.10
C VAL A 404 7.32 -19.46 -15.56
N ARG A 405 8.31 -19.27 -16.45
CA ARG A 405 8.07 -19.06 -17.89
C ARG A 405 7.31 -20.23 -18.54
N ASN A 406 7.59 -21.47 -18.12
CA ASN A 406 7.00 -22.66 -18.72
C ASN A 406 5.64 -23.04 -18.13
N ALA A 407 5.47 -22.88 -16.82
CA ALA A 407 4.27 -23.34 -16.11
C ALA A 407 3.15 -22.29 -16.06
N VAL A 408 3.51 -21.00 -16.11
CA VAL A 408 2.54 -19.91 -15.94
C VAL A 408 2.08 -19.40 -17.30
N THR A 409 0.97 -19.95 -17.78
CA THR A 409 0.24 -19.41 -18.93
C THR A 409 -1.07 -18.81 -18.45
N VAL A 410 -1.19 -17.49 -18.54
CA VAL A 410 -2.44 -16.78 -18.28
C VAL A 410 -3.07 -16.44 -19.64
N PRO A 411 -4.37 -16.74 -19.87
CA PRO A 411 -5.06 -16.36 -21.09
C PRO A 411 -4.88 -14.87 -21.41
N MET A 412 -4.88 -14.50 -22.69
CA MET A 412 -4.77 -13.08 -23.06
C MET A 412 -6.04 -12.28 -22.70
N ASP A 413 -7.20 -12.94 -22.76
CA ASP A 413 -8.48 -12.32 -22.48
C ASP A 413 -8.78 -12.38 -20.96
N PRO A 414 -8.93 -11.23 -20.27
CA PRO A 414 -9.24 -11.21 -18.84
C PRO A 414 -10.59 -11.83 -18.48
N ARG A 415 -11.50 -12.01 -19.44
CA ARG A 415 -12.79 -12.69 -19.24
C ARG A 415 -12.63 -14.19 -19.01
N GLU A 416 -11.50 -14.77 -19.41
CA GLU A 416 -11.17 -16.18 -19.19
C GLU A 416 -10.45 -16.40 -17.85
N TRP A 417 -10.03 -15.34 -17.16
CA TRP A 417 -9.27 -15.48 -15.91
C TRP A 417 -10.17 -15.99 -14.79
N THR A 418 -9.67 -17.00 -14.10
CA THR A 418 -10.29 -17.61 -12.92
C THR A 418 -9.26 -17.74 -11.81
N PHE A 419 -9.69 -17.74 -10.55
CA PHE A 419 -8.83 -17.90 -9.39
C PHE A 419 -9.50 -18.80 -8.36
N HIS A 420 -8.71 -19.39 -7.45
CA HIS A 420 -9.20 -20.23 -6.35
C HIS A 420 -10.16 -21.37 -6.75
N GLY A 421 -10.06 -21.85 -8.00
CA GLY A 421 -10.97 -22.87 -8.54
C GLY A 421 -12.39 -22.39 -8.84
N LEU A 422 -12.68 -21.09 -8.68
CA LEU A 422 -13.97 -20.50 -9.02
C LEU A 422 -14.24 -20.59 -10.51
N LYS A 423 -15.53 -20.67 -10.86
CA LYS A 423 -16.00 -20.67 -12.24
C LYS A 423 -16.89 -19.47 -12.50
N ARG A 424 -16.85 -18.99 -13.74
CA ARG A 424 -17.76 -17.94 -14.21
C ARG A 424 -19.05 -18.56 -14.74
N ASP A 425 -20.17 -17.89 -14.51
CA ASP A 425 -21.46 -18.23 -15.10
C ASP A 425 -21.55 -17.78 -16.57
N SER A 426 -22.69 -18.03 -17.23
CA SER A 426 -22.91 -17.63 -18.62
C SER A 426 -22.94 -16.11 -18.85
N ARG A 427 -23.01 -15.31 -17.78
CA ARG A 427 -22.93 -13.84 -17.82
C ARG A 427 -21.51 -13.34 -17.55
N GLY A 428 -20.56 -14.24 -17.27
CA GLY A 428 -19.18 -13.92 -16.93
C GLY A 428 -18.95 -13.64 -15.44
N LYS A 429 -19.94 -13.84 -14.56
CA LYS A 429 -19.85 -13.54 -13.12
C LYS A 429 -19.38 -14.72 -12.30
N PHE A 430 -18.65 -14.46 -11.22
CA PHE A 430 -18.42 -15.42 -10.15
C PHE A 430 -19.63 -15.47 -9.20
N ASP A 431 -19.79 -16.61 -8.51
CA ASP A 431 -20.84 -16.79 -7.51
C ASP A 431 -20.60 -15.91 -6.26
N ASP A 432 -21.66 -15.21 -5.84
CA ASP A 432 -21.59 -14.26 -4.72
C ASP A 432 -21.28 -14.96 -3.39
N SER A 433 -21.79 -16.18 -3.19
CA SER A 433 -21.58 -16.93 -1.95
C SER A 433 -20.14 -17.47 -1.85
N GLU A 434 -19.54 -17.85 -2.98
CA GLU A 434 -18.14 -18.26 -3.03
C GLU A 434 -17.19 -17.08 -2.78
N LEU A 435 -17.44 -15.91 -3.39
CA LEU A 435 -16.67 -14.70 -3.12
C LEU A 435 -16.79 -14.27 -1.65
N ALA A 436 -18.01 -14.26 -1.10
CA ALA A 436 -18.24 -13.92 0.30
C ALA A 436 -17.54 -14.90 1.25
N LYS A 437 -17.51 -16.19 0.91
CA LYS A 437 -16.79 -17.21 1.67
C LYS A 437 -15.28 -16.93 1.71
N ILE A 438 -14.66 -16.62 0.57
CA ILE A 438 -13.22 -16.28 0.51
C ILE A 438 -12.91 -15.12 1.44
N LEU A 439 -13.71 -14.04 1.37
CA LEU A 439 -13.51 -12.86 2.21
C LEU A 439 -13.72 -13.17 3.69
N GLN A 440 -14.76 -13.94 4.05
CA GLN A 440 -15.03 -14.33 5.44
C GLN A 440 -13.98 -15.29 6.02
N ASP A 441 -13.41 -16.17 5.20
CA ASP A 441 -12.32 -17.04 5.66
C ASP A 441 -11.06 -16.20 5.88
N SER A 442 -10.76 -15.26 4.98
CA SER A 442 -9.64 -14.32 5.12
C SER A 442 -9.77 -13.40 6.33
N THR A 443 -10.99 -13.03 6.75
CA THR A 443 -11.18 -12.25 7.98
C THR A 443 -10.96 -13.06 9.24
N LYS A 444 -11.11 -14.40 9.20
CA LYS A 444 -10.89 -15.31 10.34
C LYS A 444 -9.43 -15.71 10.49
N SER A 445 -8.69 -15.77 9.38
CA SER A 445 -7.27 -16.11 9.37
C SER A 445 -6.44 -14.99 10.00
N ARG A 446 -5.76 -15.29 11.11
CA ARG A 446 -4.83 -14.34 11.74
C ARG A 446 -3.55 -14.27 10.91
N ALA A 447 -3.10 -13.06 10.59
CA ALA A 447 -1.81 -12.84 9.97
C ALA A 447 -0.66 -13.26 10.90
N ALA A 448 0.53 -13.44 10.35
CA ALA A 448 1.75 -13.56 11.14
C ALA A 448 2.27 -12.19 11.60
N ALA A 449 3.11 -12.20 12.64
CA ALA A 449 3.82 -11.02 13.11
C ALA A 449 4.92 -10.61 12.13
N TYR A 450 5.22 -9.30 12.08
CA TYR A 450 6.44 -8.78 11.47
C TYR A 450 7.70 -9.26 12.22
N GLY A 451 8.84 -9.05 11.57
CA GLY A 451 10.17 -9.16 12.18
C GLY A 451 10.99 -10.34 11.69
N ALA A 452 12.18 -10.46 12.28
CA ALA A 452 13.16 -11.47 11.93
C ALA A 452 12.59 -12.89 12.05
N ARG A 453 13.06 -13.78 11.16
CA ARG A 453 12.72 -15.20 11.13
C ARG A 453 11.20 -15.45 11.04
N GLY A 454 10.51 -14.57 10.33
CA GLY A 454 9.05 -14.58 10.16
C GLY A 454 8.57 -14.96 8.76
N ILE A 455 9.44 -15.00 7.75
CA ILE A 455 9.07 -15.25 6.35
C ILE A 455 8.96 -16.76 6.07
N PRO A 456 7.85 -17.25 5.49
CA PRO A 456 7.75 -18.67 5.16
C PRO A 456 8.81 -19.14 4.16
N GLU A 457 9.27 -20.38 4.29
CA GLU A 457 10.23 -21.03 3.39
C GLU A 457 9.72 -21.08 1.94
N ALA A 458 8.39 -21.11 1.74
CA ALA A 458 7.77 -21.00 0.42
C ALA A 458 8.14 -19.69 -0.31
N MET A 459 8.48 -18.62 0.42
CA MET A 459 8.88 -17.32 -0.14
C MET A 459 10.40 -17.17 -0.28
N ARG A 460 11.20 -18.20 0.05
CA ARG A 460 12.68 -18.13 0.06
C ARG A 460 13.28 -17.59 -1.23
N ILE A 461 12.86 -18.12 -2.38
CA ILE A 461 13.38 -17.68 -3.68
C ILE A 461 12.99 -16.23 -4.01
N ILE A 462 11.81 -15.79 -3.57
CA ILE A 462 11.33 -14.42 -3.76
C ILE A 462 12.17 -13.44 -2.92
N GLU A 463 12.52 -13.82 -1.69
CA GLU A 463 13.38 -13.00 -0.84
C GLU A 463 14.82 -12.93 -1.34
N ILE A 464 15.37 -14.03 -1.85
CA ILE A 464 16.70 -14.04 -2.49
C ILE A 464 16.74 -13.06 -3.66
N LEU A 465 15.78 -13.17 -4.59
CA LEU A 465 15.63 -12.23 -5.70
C LEU A 465 15.44 -10.79 -5.21
N GLY A 466 14.75 -10.61 -4.09
CA GLY A 466 14.53 -9.30 -3.49
C GLY A 466 15.80 -8.65 -2.97
N ILE A 467 16.67 -9.41 -2.30
CA ILE A 467 17.98 -8.97 -1.84
C ILE A 467 18.88 -8.63 -3.03
N GLU A 468 18.94 -9.52 -4.03
CA GLU A 468 19.73 -9.30 -5.25
C GLU A 468 19.27 -8.03 -5.99
N GLN A 469 17.96 -7.83 -6.10
CA GLN A 469 17.39 -6.63 -6.72
C GLN A 469 17.76 -5.37 -5.94
N ALA A 470 17.62 -5.35 -4.61
CA ALA A 470 18.01 -4.22 -3.78
C ALA A 470 19.50 -3.86 -3.97
N ARG A 471 20.38 -4.86 -4.00
CA ARG A 471 21.81 -4.69 -4.28
C ARG A 471 22.05 -4.13 -5.68
N SER A 472 21.35 -4.63 -6.69
CA SER A 472 21.47 -4.13 -8.08
C SER A 472 21.05 -2.67 -8.23
N TRP A 473 20.11 -2.21 -7.40
CA TRP A 473 19.71 -0.82 -7.33
C TRP A 473 20.69 0.05 -6.55
N GLY A 474 21.69 -0.53 -5.87
CA GLY A 474 22.61 0.21 -5.01
C GLY A 474 21.87 0.98 -3.92
N THR A 475 20.89 0.33 -3.27
CA THR A 475 20.11 0.93 -2.18
C THR A 475 21.00 1.34 -1.02
N CYS A 476 20.60 2.38 -0.28
CA CYS A 476 21.29 2.81 0.93
C CYS A 476 21.31 1.72 2.03
N SER A 477 22.10 1.94 3.08
CA SER A 477 22.05 1.11 4.29
C SER A 477 20.84 1.47 5.16
N LEU A 478 20.50 0.60 6.13
CA LEU A 478 19.44 0.89 7.09
C LEU A 478 19.70 2.20 7.85
N ASN A 479 20.94 2.45 8.28
CA ASN A 479 21.28 3.65 9.05
C ASN A 479 21.23 4.93 8.22
N GLU A 480 21.57 4.86 6.93
CA GLU A 480 21.41 5.99 6.00
C GLU A 480 19.93 6.32 5.81
N PHE A 481 19.07 5.31 5.65
CA PHE A 481 17.63 5.51 5.54
C PHE A 481 17.03 6.06 6.84
N ARG A 482 17.42 5.52 8.01
CA ARG A 482 16.99 6.03 9.32
C ARG A 482 17.35 7.51 9.47
N LYS A 483 18.59 7.88 9.16
CA LYS A 483 19.04 9.28 9.19
C LYS A 483 18.23 10.17 8.24
N PHE A 484 17.95 9.70 7.03
CA PHE A 484 17.13 10.42 6.07
C PHE A 484 15.71 10.68 6.60
N MET A 485 15.13 9.72 7.31
CA MET A 485 13.80 9.86 7.95
C MET A 485 13.82 10.61 9.30
N GLY A 486 14.95 11.22 9.67
CA GLY A 486 15.13 11.93 10.95
C GLY A 486 15.15 11.03 12.18
N LEU A 487 15.39 9.72 11.99
CA LEU A 487 15.49 8.74 13.06
C LEU A 487 16.94 8.59 13.52
N LYS A 488 17.11 8.30 14.81
CA LYS A 488 18.39 7.94 15.40
C LYS A 488 18.97 6.69 14.72
N PRO A 489 20.15 6.75 14.09
CA PRO A 489 20.83 5.56 13.59
C PRO A 489 21.15 4.57 14.72
N TYR A 490 21.14 3.28 14.40
CA TYR A 490 21.51 2.23 15.37
C TYR A 490 23.02 2.19 15.58
N ASN A 491 23.45 2.15 16.84
CA ASN A 491 24.88 2.10 17.21
C ASN A 491 25.41 0.66 17.27
N SER A 492 24.53 -0.33 17.37
CA SER A 492 24.87 -1.75 17.43
C SER A 492 23.74 -2.62 16.88
N PHE A 493 24.05 -3.88 16.56
CA PHE A 493 23.04 -4.86 16.19
C PHE A 493 22.06 -5.18 17.32
N GLU A 494 22.50 -5.10 18.58
CA GLU A 494 21.64 -5.29 19.77
C GLU A 494 20.61 -4.17 19.91
N GLU A 495 20.96 -2.93 19.51
CA GLU A 495 20.00 -1.81 19.48
C GLU A 495 18.95 -1.99 18.38
N TRP A 496 19.36 -2.55 17.23
CA TRP A 496 18.49 -2.87 16.09
C TRP A 496 17.52 -4.02 16.40
N ASN A 497 18.02 -5.09 17.02
CA ASN A 497 17.20 -6.23 17.43
C ASN A 497 17.67 -6.79 18.77
N SER A 498 16.76 -6.87 19.75
CA SER A 498 17.07 -7.30 21.11
C SER A 498 17.26 -8.82 21.29
N ASP A 499 16.94 -9.63 20.28
CA ASP A 499 17.11 -11.09 20.32
C ASP A 499 18.58 -11.48 20.05
N PRO A 500 19.29 -12.10 21.02
CA PRO A 500 20.69 -12.53 20.87
C PRO A 500 20.97 -13.45 19.69
N GLU A 501 20.01 -14.28 19.30
CA GLU A 501 20.19 -15.16 18.15
C GLU A 501 20.09 -14.40 16.82
N VAL A 502 19.29 -13.34 16.76
CA VAL A 502 19.11 -12.52 15.56
C VAL A 502 20.25 -11.53 15.41
N HIS A 503 20.50 -10.71 16.44
CA HIS A 503 21.55 -9.70 16.37
C HIS A 503 22.95 -10.32 16.32
N GLY A 504 23.16 -11.47 16.97
CA GLY A 504 24.41 -12.22 16.90
C GLY A 504 24.66 -12.77 15.49
N ALA A 505 23.64 -13.30 14.82
CA ALA A 505 23.73 -13.74 13.43
C ALA A 505 24.02 -12.55 12.49
N ALA A 506 23.30 -11.45 12.63
CA ALA A 506 23.52 -10.26 11.80
C ALA A 506 24.94 -9.67 12.00
N GLN A 507 25.45 -9.64 13.23
CA GLN A 507 26.81 -9.21 13.52
C GLN A 507 27.87 -10.10 12.86
N GLN A 508 27.64 -11.41 12.78
CA GLN A 508 28.55 -12.32 12.07
C GLN A 508 28.50 -12.11 10.55
N LEU A 509 27.34 -11.79 10.00
CA LEU A 509 27.15 -11.58 8.56
C LEU A 509 27.68 -10.23 8.08
N TYR A 510 27.32 -9.14 8.78
CA TYR A 510 27.57 -7.77 8.33
C TYR A 510 28.76 -7.08 9.02
N ARG A 511 29.22 -7.62 10.16
CA ARG A 511 30.34 -7.12 11.00
C ARG A 511 30.13 -5.76 11.65
N ASN A 512 29.70 -4.76 10.88
CA ASN A 512 29.37 -3.41 11.32
C ASN A 512 27.90 -3.11 11.04
N ILE A 513 27.20 -2.47 11.98
CA ILE A 513 25.78 -2.09 11.86
C ILE A 513 25.53 -1.18 10.67
N ASP A 514 26.49 -0.33 10.30
CA ASP A 514 26.38 0.56 9.13
C ASP A 514 26.41 -0.19 7.78
N ASN A 515 26.84 -1.45 7.78
CA ASN A 515 26.82 -2.31 6.59
C ASN A 515 25.48 -3.05 6.42
N LEU A 516 24.56 -2.94 7.37
CA LEU A 516 23.27 -3.63 7.31
C LEU A 516 22.42 -3.06 6.15
N GLU A 517 22.11 -3.93 5.19
CA GLU A 517 21.34 -3.58 3.99
C GLU A 517 19.94 -3.09 4.32
N LEU A 518 19.38 -2.16 3.54
CA LEU A 518 18.06 -1.59 3.79
C LEU A 518 16.94 -2.66 3.83
N HIS A 519 16.84 -3.52 2.80
CA HIS A 519 15.79 -4.55 2.74
C HIS A 519 15.83 -5.46 3.97
N VAL A 520 16.99 -6.08 4.22
CA VAL A 520 17.20 -7.01 5.34
C VAL A 520 17.00 -6.32 6.68
N GLY A 521 17.57 -5.12 6.82
CA GLY A 521 17.49 -4.30 8.03
C GLY A 521 16.05 -3.95 8.40
N MET A 522 15.19 -3.62 7.43
CA MET A 522 13.77 -3.35 7.67
C MET A 522 12.99 -4.64 7.98
N GLN A 523 13.21 -5.73 7.22
CA GLN A 523 12.42 -6.96 7.40
C GLN A 523 12.76 -7.70 8.70
N ALA A 524 14.00 -7.60 9.20
CA ALA A 524 14.44 -8.25 10.43
C ALA A 524 14.57 -7.31 11.65
N GLU A 525 14.16 -6.04 11.51
CA GLU A 525 14.10 -5.09 12.63
C GLU A 525 13.21 -5.61 13.76
N GLU A 526 13.56 -5.27 15.00
CA GLU A 526 12.66 -5.55 16.13
C GLU A 526 11.31 -4.85 15.90
N SER A 527 10.24 -5.63 15.97
CA SER A 527 8.89 -5.14 15.72
C SER A 527 8.29 -4.47 16.94
N LYS A 528 7.45 -3.46 16.69
CA LYS A 528 6.70 -2.76 17.73
C LYS A 528 5.76 -3.71 18.46
N LYS A 529 5.58 -3.46 19.76
CA LYS A 529 4.55 -4.14 20.57
C LYS A 529 3.20 -3.44 20.36
N PRO A 530 2.08 -4.17 20.42
CA PRO A 530 0.76 -3.58 20.30
C PRO A 530 0.52 -2.61 21.47
N GLY A 531 -0.01 -1.43 21.15
CA GLY A 531 -0.34 -0.40 22.13
C GLY A 531 -1.05 0.77 21.45
N PRO A 532 -1.51 1.79 22.21
CA PRO A 532 -2.22 2.93 21.64
C PRO A 532 -1.42 3.59 20.51
N GLY A 533 -2.05 3.84 19.37
CA GLY A 533 -1.38 4.40 18.19
C GLY A 533 -0.59 3.38 17.34
N ALA A 534 -0.41 2.14 17.81
CA ALA A 534 0.31 1.07 17.12
C ALA A 534 -0.61 -0.14 16.88
N GLY A 535 -1.25 -0.17 15.71
CA GLY A 535 -2.10 -1.27 15.27
C GLY A 535 -1.38 -2.28 14.37
N LEU A 536 -0.62 -1.80 13.37
CA LEU A 536 0.11 -2.64 12.42
C LEU A 536 1.33 -3.36 13.04
N CYS A 537 1.95 -2.77 14.06
CA CYS A 537 3.09 -3.36 14.77
C CYS A 537 4.29 -3.81 13.90
N PRO A 538 4.76 -3.06 12.87
CA PRO A 538 5.95 -3.43 12.11
C PRO A 538 7.23 -3.03 12.86
N GLY A 539 8.39 -3.20 12.22
CA GLY A 539 9.65 -2.58 12.65
C GLY A 539 9.53 -1.06 12.81
N TYR A 540 10.37 -0.47 13.67
CA TYR A 540 10.30 0.94 13.99
C TYR A 540 10.56 1.86 12.78
N THR A 541 11.53 1.50 11.94
CA THR A 541 11.84 2.24 10.70
C THR A 541 10.66 2.19 9.73
N ILE A 542 10.10 0.99 9.48
CA ILE A 542 8.91 0.82 8.61
C ILE A 542 7.75 1.66 9.15
N SER A 543 7.49 1.61 10.46
CA SER A 543 6.38 2.31 11.09
C SER A 543 6.43 3.83 10.92
N ARG A 544 7.63 4.42 10.91
CA ARG A 544 7.81 5.86 10.70
C ARG A 544 7.70 6.24 9.23
N ALA A 545 8.32 5.45 8.36
CA ALA A 545 8.45 5.78 6.96
C ALA A 545 7.16 5.55 6.16
N ILE A 546 6.37 4.54 6.53
CA ILE A 546 5.08 4.26 5.86
C ILE A 546 4.11 5.44 5.90
N LEU A 547 4.07 6.21 6.99
CA LEU A 547 3.18 7.37 7.10
C LEU A 547 3.62 8.53 6.21
N ALA A 548 4.94 8.74 6.06
CA ALA A 548 5.46 9.75 5.15
C ALA A 548 5.04 9.44 3.72
N ASP A 549 5.28 8.21 3.26
CA ASP A 549 4.89 7.79 1.91
C ASP A 549 3.38 7.78 1.69
N ALA A 550 2.58 7.30 2.66
CA ALA A 550 1.13 7.35 2.55
C ALA A 550 0.59 8.79 2.41
N VAL A 551 1.16 9.75 3.17
CA VAL A 551 0.82 11.18 3.01
C VAL A 551 1.24 11.67 1.63
N CYS A 552 2.46 11.37 1.18
CA CYS A 552 3.00 11.81 -0.11
C CYS A 552 2.20 11.26 -1.30
N LEU A 553 1.91 9.97 -1.30
CA LEU A 553 1.17 9.26 -2.34
C LEU A 553 -0.25 9.82 -2.52
N THR A 554 -0.94 10.11 -1.40
CA THR A 554 -2.33 10.58 -1.42
C THR A 554 -2.41 12.09 -1.67
N ARG A 555 -1.55 12.88 -1.02
CA ARG A 555 -1.52 14.34 -1.13
C ARG A 555 -0.94 14.81 -2.46
N GLY A 556 -0.04 14.03 -3.06
CA GLY A 556 0.57 14.30 -4.36
C GLY A 556 -0.37 14.03 -5.54
N ASP A 557 -1.43 13.24 -5.38
CA ASP A 557 -2.39 12.96 -6.46
C ASP A 557 -3.40 14.12 -6.63
N PRO A 558 -3.42 14.81 -7.78
CA PRO A 558 -4.36 15.90 -8.01
C PRO A 558 -5.81 15.43 -8.04
N TYR A 559 -6.09 14.19 -8.45
CA TYR A 559 -7.44 13.63 -8.50
C TYR A 559 -7.99 13.21 -7.14
N LEU A 560 -7.16 13.17 -6.10
CA LEU A 560 -7.57 12.99 -4.71
C LEU A 560 -7.61 14.32 -3.94
N THR A 561 -7.15 15.41 -4.57
CA THR A 561 -7.02 16.72 -3.94
C THR A 561 -7.69 17.80 -4.79
N VAL A 562 -6.94 18.55 -5.60
CA VAL A 562 -7.40 19.76 -6.31
C VAL A 562 -8.46 19.49 -7.39
N ASN A 563 -8.47 18.29 -7.97
CA ASN A 563 -9.44 17.85 -8.96
C ASN A 563 -10.56 16.98 -8.35
N PHE A 564 -10.54 16.73 -7.04
CA PHE A 564 -11.60 15.98 -6.35
C PHE A 564 -12.81 16.91 -6.12
N THR A 565 -13.64 17.07 -7.15
CA THR A 565 -14.77 18.02 -7.12
C THR A 565 -16.05 17.38 -7.66
N PRO A 566 -17.25 17.86 -7.24
CA PRO A 566 -18.52 17.41 -7.82
C PRO A 566 -18.59 17.59 -9.35
N PHE A 567 -17.87 18.58 -9.90
CA PHE A 567 -17.83 18.77 -11.36
C PHE A 567 -17.10 17.64 -12.09
N HIS A 568 -16.02 17.10 -11.52
CA HIS A 568 -15.30 15.97 -12.13
C HIS A 568 -15.99 14.63 -11.82
N PHE A 569 -16.48 14.46 -10.59
CA PHE A 569 -16.99 13.18 -10.07
C PHE A 569 -18.49 12.97 -10.27
N THR A 570 -19.23 13.97 -10.76
CA THR A 570 -20.70 14.11 -10.60
C THR A 570 -21.10 14.41 -9.16
N MET A 571 -22.26 15.04 -8.94
CA MET A 571 -22.77 15.26 -7.58
C MET A 571 -23.07 13.94 -6.87
N PHE A 572 -23.63 12.97 -7.59
CA PHE A 572 -23.88 11.63 -7.05
C PHE A 572 -22.57 10.96 -6.66
N GLY A 573 -21.63 10.85 -7.59
CA GLY A 573 -20.37 10.16 -7.36
C GLY A 573 -19.53 10.81 -6.27
N TYR A 574 -19.48 12.14 -6.21
CA TYR A 574 -18.79 12.87 -5.14
C TYR A 574 -19.38 12.58 -3.77
N ASN A 575 -20.72 12.53 -3.64
CA ASN A 575 -21.36 12.26 -2.35
C ASN A 575 -21.24 10.78 -1.95
N ASP A 576 -21.35 9.87 -2.91
CA ASP A 576 -21.32 8.41 -2.68
C ASP A 576 -19.93 7.93 -2.25
N CYS A 577 -18.86 8.59 -2.72
CA CYS A 577 -17.51 8.27 -2.28
C CYS A 577 -17.16 8.82 -0.90
N GLN A 578 -17.95 9.73 -0.29
CA GLN A 578 -17.60 10.28 1.02
C GLN A 578 -17.54 9.20 2.10
N TYR A 579 -16.56 9.34 3.01
CA TYR A 579 -16.39 8.42 4.14
C TYR A 579 -17.53 8.55 5.16
N ASP A 580 -18.05 7.41 5.60
CA ASP A 580 -19.00 7.33 6.72
C ASP A 580 -18.23 7.06 8.02
N HIS A 581 -18.33 8.00 8.96
CA HIS A 581 -17.67 7.90 10.26
C HIS A 581 -18.34 6.89 11.22
N ASP A 582 -19.50 6.34 10.85
CA ASP A 582 -20.31 5.41 11.63
C ASP A 582 -20.54 4.06 10.89
N ASP A 583 -19.61 3.68 10.02
CA ASP A 583 -19.69 2.44 9.21
C ASP A 583 -19.56 1.13 10.00
N GLY A 584 -19.12 1.20 11.27
CA GLY A 584 -18.98 0.05 12.16
C GLY A 584 -17.82 -0.89 11.79
N THR A 585 -16.84 -0.41 11.01
CA THR A 585 -15.72 -1.24 10.54
C THR A 585 -14.70 -1.49 11.66
N TYR A 586 -14.02 -2.65 11.59
CA TYR A 586 -13.01 -3.07 12.58
C TYR A 586 -11.57 -2.97 12.06
N GLY A 587 -11.35 -2.39 10.87
CA GLY A 587 -10.01 -2.17 10.33
C GLY A 587 -9.19 -3.47 10.15
N GLY A 588 -9.84 -4.62 9.96
CA GLY A 588 -9.14 -5.91 9.87
C GLY A 588 -8.66 -6.50 11.21
N GLY A 589 -9.05 -5.92 12.36
CA GLY A 589 -8.88 -6.56 13.65
C GLY A 589 -9.83 -7.76 13.82
N LEU A 590 -9.31 -8.87 14.35
CA LEU A 590 -10.14 -9.98 14.82
C LEU A 590 -10.88 -9.56 16.09
N LEU A 591 -12.19 -9.76 16.12
CA LEU A 591 -12.95 -9.73 17.36
C LEU A 591 -12.49 -10.93 18.21
N THR A 592 -11.65 -10.68 19.20
CA THR A 592 -11.22 -11.68 20.19
C THR A 592 -12.11 -11.67 21.40
#